data_AF-A0A966MPC3-F1
#
_entry.id   AF-A0A966MPC3-F1
#
_cell.length_a   1.000
_cell.length_b   1.000
_cell.length_c   1.000
_cell.angle_alpha   90.00
_cell.angle_beta   90.00
_cell.angle_gamma   90.00
#
_symmetry.space_group_name_H-M   'P 1'
#
loop_
_entity.id
_entity.type
_entity.pdbx_description
1 polymer ?
#
loop_
_entity_poly.entity_id
_entity_poly.type
_entity_poly.pdbx_seq_one_letter_code
_entity_poly.pdbx_strand_id
1 'polypeptide(L)'
;MSDKKPERRDFLFTASYAVGAVGVGAVVWPLIDQMNPDASVKALASTEVDVSSVKPGNTITVLWRGKPVFIRRRTQEEIAEARAVKMEDLKHPEKDED
;
A
#
# COMPACT_ATOMS: atom_id res chain seq x y z
N MET A 1 42.29 -24.99 -23.95
CA MET A 1 41.82 -23.84 -23.15
C MET A 1 43.02 -22.95 -22.85
N SER A 2 43.06 -21.71 -23.34
CA SER A 2 44.16 -20.80 -23.02
C SER A 2 43.86 -20.11 -21.69
N ASP A 3 44.58 -20.50 -20.64
CA ASP A 3 44.52 -19.91 -19.30
C ASP A 3 45.05 -18.47 -19.37
N LYS A 4 44.14 -17.48 -19.45
CA LYS A 4 44.48 -16.07 -19.59
C LYS A 4 44.81 -15.55 -18.19
N LYS A 5 46.09 -15.57 -17.80
CA LYS A 5 46.54 -14.96 -16.53
C LYS A 5 46.00 -13.53 -16.45
N PRO A 6 45.24 -13.16 -15.40
CA PRO A 6 44.71 -11.81 -15.30
C PRO A 6 45.88 -10.83 -15.25
N GLU A 7 45.94 -9.94 -16.24
CA GLU A 7 46.92 -8.86 -16.25
C GLU A 7 46.60 -7.95 -15.05
N ARG A 8 47.60 -7.57 -14.23
CA ARG A 8 47.38 -6.76 -13.01
C ARG A 8 46.53 -5.51 -13.29
N ARG A 9 46.71 -4.94 -14.48
CA ARG A 9 45.93 -3.81 -14.99
C ARG A 9 44.45 -4.14 -15.16
N ASP A 10 44.11 -5.25 -15.80
CA ASP A 10 42.71 -5.66 -16.03
C ASP A 10 42.00 -5.98 -14.71
N PHE A 11 42.73 -6.59 -13.76
CA PHE A 11 42.22 -6.79 -12.40
C PHE A 11 41.94 -5.46 -11.71
N LEU A 12 42.91 -4.52 -11.72
CA LEU A 12 42.73 -3.20 -11.10
C LEU A 12 41.57 -2.42 -11.75
N PHE A 13 41.47 -2.41 -13.09
CA PHE A 13 40.35 -1.78 -13.78
C PHE A 13 39.02 -2.41 -13.39
N THR A 14 38.89 -3.73 -13.48
CA THR A 14 37.63 -4.42 -13.16
C THR A 14 37.22 -4.19 -11.70
N ALA A 15 38.18 -4.25 -10.77
CA ALA A 15 37.94 -4.01 -9.36
C ALA A 15 37.50 -2.56 -9.09
N SER A 16 38.18 -1.56 -9.68
CA SER A 16 37.82 -0.15 -9.52
C SER A 16 36.45 0.17 -10.11
N TYR A 17 36.12 -0.37 -11.28
CA TYR A 17 34.79 -0.18 -11.89
C TYR A 17 33.69 -0.87 -11.09
N ALA A 18 33.93 -2.08 -10.58
CA ALA A 18 32.97 -2.79 -9.74
C ALA A 18 32.67 -2.01 -8.45
N VAL A 19 33.71 -1.55 -7.75
CA VAL A 19 33.55 -0.73 -6.54
C VAL A 19 32.86 0.61 -6.86
N GLY A 20 33.22 1.24 -7.99
CA GLY A 20 32.57 2.47 -8.45
C GLY A 20 31.08 2.29 -8.72
N ALA A 21 30.69 1.23 -9.42
CA ALA A 21 29.29 0.93 -9.73
C ALA A 21 28.47 0.66 -8.46
N VAL A 22 29.01 -0.13 -7.52
CA VAL A 22 28.36 -0.39 -6.22
C VAL A 22 28.25 0.90 -5.41
N GLY A 23 29.28 1.74 -5.40
CA GLY A 23 29.28 3.04 -4.72
C GLY A 23 28.19 3.97 -5.26
N VAL A 24 28.04 4.06 -6.58
CA VAL A 24 26.96 4.83 -7.20
C VAL A 24 25.58 4.29 -6.80
N GLY A 25 25.39 2.97 -6.87
CA GLY A 25 24.15 2.33 -6.44
C GLY A 25 23.82 2.61 -4.97
N ALA A 26 24.81 2.54 -4.09
CA ALA A 26 24.67 2.81 -2.66
C ALA A 26 24.29 4.26 -2.34
N VAL A 27 24.71 5.22 -3.17
CA VAL A 27 24.35 6.64 -3.01
C VAL A 27 22.99 6.97 -3.63
N VAL A 28 22.68 6.41 -4.80
CA VAL A 28 21.42 6.70 -5.50
C VAL A 28 20.23 6.01 -4.82
N TRP A 29 20.40 4.80 -4.29
CA TRP A 29 19.29 4.03 -3.72
C TRP A 29 18.58 4.74 -2.55
N PRO A 30 19.27 5.26 -1.51
CA PRO A 30 18.61 5.99 -0.43
C PRO A 30 17.87 7.25 -0.90
N LEU A 31 18.37 7.91 -1.95
CA LEU A 31 17.72 9.10 -2.52
C LEU A 31 16.40 8.78 -3.21
N ILE A 32 16.27 7.58 -3.78
CA ILE A 32 15.01 7.07 -4.31
C ILE A 32 14.12 6.59 -3.17
N ASP A 33 14.68 5.83 -2.22
CA ASP A 33 13.91 5.25 -1.12
C ASP A 33 13.29 6.30 -0.19
N GLN A 34 13.95 7.45 0.03
CA GLN A 34 13.38 8.56 0.81
C GLN A 34 12.13 9.20 0.17
N MET A 35 11.85 8.95 -1.12
CA MET A 35 10.62 9.42 -1.76
C MET A 35 9.41 8.53 -1.42
N ASN A 36 9.63 7.35 -0.83
CA ASN A 36 8.57 6.48 -0.34
C ASN A 36 7.90 7.04 0.91
N PRO A 37 6.68 6.59 1.27
CA PRO A 37 6.03 6.98 2.51
C PRO A 37 6.91 6.70 3.72
N ASP A 38 7.06 7.70 4.57
CA ASP A 38 7.85 7.63 5.79
C ASP A 38 7.19 6.70 6.83
N ALA A 39 7.93 6.40 7.90
CA ALA A 39 7.44 5.50 8.96
C ALA A 39 6.17 6.05 9.64
N SER A 40 6.01 7.37 9.74
CA SER A 40 4.84 7.99 10.37
C SER A 40 3.58 7.82 9.52
N VAL A 41 3.66 8.01 8.20
CA VAL A 41 2.54 7.73 7.28
C VAL A 41 2.25 6.23 7.20
N LYS A 42 3.26 5.37 7.27
CA LYS A 42 3.07 3.91 7.34
C LYS A 42 2.39 3.49 8.65
N ALA A 43 2.68 4.16 9.77
CA ALA A 43 2.01 3.89 11.04
C ALA A 43 0.52 4.23 11.01
N LEU A 44 0.11 5.22 10.21
CA LEU A 44 -1.30 5.56 9.95
C LEU A 44 -2.02 4.53 9.04
N ALA A 45 -1.39 3.41 8.69
CA ALA A 45 -2.01 2.37 7.88
C ALA A 45 -3.20 1.71 8.57
N SER A 46 -3.20 1.61 9.90
CA SER A 46 -4.31 1.09 10.70
C SER A 46 -4.81 2.15 11.67
N THR A 47 -6.13 2.27 11.82
CA THR A 47 -6.75 3.13 12.82
C THR A 47 -7.82 2.32 13.53
N GLU A 48 -7.76 2.29 14.85
CA GLU A 48 -8.76 1.66 15.69
C GLU A 48 -9.89 2.66 15.93
N VAL A 49 -11.11 2.30 15.53
CA VAL A 49 -12.30 3.12 15.74
C VAL A 49 -13.22 2.35 16.67
N ASP A 50 -13.51 2.93 17.84
CA ASP A 50 -14.51 2.36 18.75
C ASP A 50 -15.92 2.54 18.16
N VAL A 51 -16.56 1.42 17.84
CA VAL A 51 -17.91 1.36 17.28
C VAL A 51 -18.99 1.12 18.34
N SER A 52 -18.62 0.94 19.61
CA SER A 52 -19.53 0.54 20.69
C SER A 52 -20.62 1.59 20.95
N SER A 53 -20.29 2.86 20.77
CA SER A 53 -21.20 3.99 20.96
C SER A 53 -22.14 4.25 19.77
N VAL A 54 -21.93 3.60 18.63
CA VAL A 54 -22.73 3.81 17.42
C VAL A 54 -24.06 3.09 17.55
N LYS A 55 -25.16 3.87 17.57
CA LYS A 55 -26.52 3.34 17.60
C LYS A 55 -26.93 2.79 16.22
N PRO A 56 -27.83 1.80 16.14
CA PRO A 56 -28.41 1.35 14.87
C PRO A 56 -29.04 2.51 14.10
N GLY A 57 -28.79 2.59 12.79
CA GLY A 57 -29.26 3.66 11.91
C GLY A 57 -28.37 4.92 11.90
N ASN A 58 -27.36 5.01 12.76
CA ASN A 58 -26.41 6.12 12.76
C ASN A 58 -25.19 5.84 11.88
N THR A 59 -24.68 6.90 11.25
CA THR A 59 -23.44 6.91 10.46
C THR A 59 -22.44 7.84 11.14
N ILE A 60 -21.21 7.36 11.29
CA ILE A 60 -20.06 8.18 11.71
C ILE A 60 -19.10 8.33 10.54
N THR A 61 -18.42 9.47 10.48
CA THR A 61 -17.38 9.74 9.48
C THR A 61 -16.05 9.88 10.19
N VAL A 62 -15.09 9.06 9.80
CA VAL A 62 -13.73 9.09 10.36
C VAL A 62 -12.76 9.36 9.21
N LEU A 63 -11.72 10.15 9.47
CA LEU A 63 -10.65 10.38 8.51
C LEU A 63 -9.62 9.26 8.63
N TRP A 64 -9.41 8.51 7.55
CA TRP A 64 -8.35 7.50 7.44
C TRP A 64 -7.48 7.80 6.23
N ARG A 65 -6.17 7.98 6.46
CA ARG A 65 -5.19 8.31 5.42
C ARG A 65 -5.60 9.50 4.53
N GLY A 66 -6.22 10.52 5.13
CA GLY A 66 -6.69 11.73 4.44
C GLY A 66 -7.97 11.53 3.60
N LYS A 67 -8.57 10.33 3.63
CA LYS A 67 -9.85 10.04 2.97
C LYS A 67 -10.97 9.87 4.02
N PRO A 68 -12.19 10.35 3.74
CA PRO A 68 -13.32 10.09 4.62
C PRO A 68 -13.75 8.62 4.50
N VAL A 69 -13.87 7.94 5.64
CA VAL A 69 -14.43 6.59 5.77
C VAL A 69 -15.75 6.69 6.52
N PHE A 70 -16.81 6.16 5.92
CA PHE A 70 -18.15 6.15 6.48
C PHE A 70 -18.41 4.80 7.15
N ILE A 71 -18.73 4.83 8.44
CA ILE A 71 -19.07 3.63 9.21
C ILE A 71 -20.53 3.78 9.64
N ARG A 72 -21.39 2.90 9.12
CA ARG A 72 -22.81 2.88 9.44
C ARG A 72 -23.17 1.58 10.15
N ARG A 73 -23.84 1.69 11.30
CA ARG A 73 -24.44 0.52 11.95
C ARG A 73 -25.84 0.29 11.37
N ARG A 74 -25.93 -0.57 10.35
CA ARG A 74 -27.20 -0.86 9.65
C ARG A 74 -28.24 -1.51 10.57
N THR A 75 -29.52 -1.25 10.30
CA THR A 75 -30.65 -2.00 10.90
C THR A 75 -30.95 -3.26 10.09
N GLN A 76 -31.75 -4.19 10.66
CA GLN A 76 -32.13 -5.41 9.96
C GLN A 76 -32.97 -5.14 8.70
N GLU A 77 -33.79 -4.10 8.74
CA GLU A 77 -34.63 -3.65 7.62
C GLU A 77 -33.75 -3.16 6.46
N GLU A 78 -32.73 -2.35 6.74
CA GLU A 78 -31.79 -1.85 5.73
C GLU A 78 -30.99 -2.96 5.07
N ILE A 79 -30.61 -3.99 5.85
CA ILE A 79 -29.91 -5.17 5.32
C ILE A 79 -30.83 -5.96 4.40
N ALA A 80 -32.10 -6.13 4.77
CA ALA A 80 -33.08 -6.85 3.95
C ALA A 80 -33.37 -6.09 2.65
N GLU A 81 -33.52 -4.78 2.72
CA GLU A 81 -33.73 -3.91 1.55
C GLU A 81 -32.55 -3.98 0.59
N ALA A 82 -31.32 -3.82 1.09
CA ALA A 82 -30.10 -3.88 0.26
C ALA A 82 -29.96 -5.22 -0.49
N ARG A 83 -30.35 -6.33 0.14
CA ARG A 83 -30.30 -7.67 -0.46
C ARG A 83 -31.43 -7.96 -1.44
N ALA A 84 -32.54 -7.23 -1.36
CA ALA A 84 -33.70 -7.42 -2.23
C ALA A 84 -33.55 -6.73 -3.60
N VAL A 85 -32.51 -5.91 -3.78
CA VAL A 85 -32.26 -5.19 -5.03
C VAL A 85 -31.90 -6.16 -6.16
N LYS A 86 -32.53 -5.97 -7.33
CA LYS A 86 -32.23 -6.75 -8.53
C LYS A 86 -30.92 -6.27 -9.16
N MET A 87 -30.04 -7.20 -9.48
CA MET A 87 -28.71 -6.91 -10.04
C MET A 87 -28.77 -6.25 -11.43
N GLU A 88 -29.86 -6.47 -12.16
CA GLU A 88 -30.08 -5.92 -13.51
C GLU A 88 -30.29 -4.39 -13.49
N ASP A 89 -30.78 -3.86 -12.37
CA ASP A 89 -31.02 -2.43 -12.20
C ASP A 89 -29.71 -1.67 -11.85
N LEU A 90 -28.63 -2.40 -11.54
CA LEU A 90 -27.35 -1.83 -11.13
C LEU A 90 -26.34 -1.80 -12.29
N LYS A 91 -25.79 -0.61 -12.57
CA LYS A 91 -24.70 -0.45 -13.56
C LYS A 91 -23.45 -1.26 -13.21
N HIS A 92 -23.16 -1.41 -11.92
CA HIS A 92 -22.13 -2.29 -11.39
C HIS A 92 -22.82 -3.31 -10.47
N PRO A 93 -23.08 -4.54 -10.94
CA PRO A 93 -23.79 -5.54 -10.16
C PRO A 93 -22.86 -6.14 -9.09
N GLU A 94 -23.17 -5.87 -7.83
CA GLU A 94 -22.41 -6.33 -6.66
C GLU A 94 -23.39 -6.71 -5.57
N LYS A 95 -23.17 -7.85 -4.91
CA LYS A 95 -24.03 -8.33 -3.83
C LYS A 95 -23.57 -7.71 -2.52
N ASP A 96 -24.49 -7.52 -1.57
CA ASP A 96 -24.17 -7.00 -0.22
C ASP A 96 -23.26 -7.91 0.61
N GLU A 97 -23.07 -9.17 0.19
CA GLU A 97 -22.27 -10.17 0.91
C GLU A 97 -20.83 -10.27 0.39
N ASP A 98 -20.55 -9.70 -0.79
CA ASP A 98 -19.25 -9.75 -1.49
C ASP A 98 -18.47 -8.44 -1.28
#